data_AF-A0A3P7KMX2-F1
#
_entry.id   AF-A0A3P7KMX2-F1
#
_cell.length_a   1.000
_cell.length_b   1.000
_cell.length_c   1.000
_cell.angle_alpha   90.00
_cell.angle_beta   90.00
_cell.angle_gamma   90.00
#
_symmetry.space_group_name_H-M   'P 1'
#
loop_
_entity.id
_entity.type
_entity.pdbx_description
1 polymer ?
#
loop_
_entity_poly.entity_id
_entity_poly.type
_entity_poly.pdbx_seq_one_letter_code
_entity_poly.pdbx_strand_id
1 'polypeptide(L)'
;MEKAIYTASVIVILLIYVIFGVKDFAYSIESLASFFLVFLIYGFCAVLWAYVLQRRFEVPALSFVLISIGTFFVGIVASLTVMVIEQLMQKDPTLVTPHTVCSMVFLIFPQYNLGMAIFRGSFVFQLIQIGENYLSEFILLITTFFLLTK
;
A
#
# COMPACT_ATOMS: atom_id res chain seq x y z
N MET A 1 22.33 -12.21 -11.30
CA MET A 1 22.19 -10.83 -11.82
C MET A 1 20.77 -10.30 -11.67
N GLU A 2 19.72 -11.03 -12.08
CA GLU A 2 18.34 -10.53 -12.03
C GLU A 2 17.86 -10.03 -10.66
N LYS A 3 18.14 -10.77 -9.57
CA LYS A 3 17.79 -10.33 -8.21
C LYS A 3 18.48 -9.01 -7.80
N ALA A 4 19.72 -8.80 -8.25
CA ALA A 4 20.46 -7.59 -7.97
C ALA A 4 19.89 -6.38 -8.73
N ILE A 5 19.42 -6.61 -9.96
CA ILE A 5 18.72 -5.59 -10.77
C ILE A 5 17.42 -5.19 -10.07
N TYR A 6 16.63 -6.16 -9.61
CA TYR A 6 15.39 -5.86 -8.89
C TYR A 6 15.64 -5.04 -7.62
N THR A 7 16.57 -5.47 -6.75
CA THR A 7 16.89 -4.72 -5.53
C THR A 7 17.42 -3.33 -5.83
N ALA A 8 18.26 -3.17 -6.86
CA ALA A 8 18.72 -1.85 -7.29
C ALA A 8 17.56 -0.96 -7.76
N SER A 9 16.61 -1.49 -8.54
CA SER A 9 15.41 -0.75 -8.94
C SER A 9 14.57 -0.32 -7.73
N VAL A 10 14.37 -1.19 -6.73
CA VAL A 10 13.64 -0.82 -5.51
C VAL A 10 14.35 0.30 -4.76
N ILE A 11 15.68 0.24 -4.61
CA ILE A 11 16.46 1.29 -3.95
C ILE A 11 16.32 2.62 -4.69
N VAL A 12 16.40 2.62 -6.03
CA VAL A 12 16.21 3.84 -6.83
C VAL A 12 14.80 4.41 -6.65
N ILE A 13 13.77 3.59 -6.67
CA ILE A 13 12.38 4.02 -6.45
C ILE A 13 12.23 4.67 -5.07
N LEU A 14 12.80 4.07 -4.03
CA LEU A 14 12.77 4.65 -2.69
C LEU A 14 13.55 5.97 -2.59
N LEU A 15 14.71 6.07 -3.26
CA LEU A 15 15.46 7.33 -3.34
C LEU A 15 14.64 8.42 -4.03
N ILE A 16 13.91 8.11 -5.09
CA ILE A 16 13.00 9.05 -5.75
C ILE A 16 11.94 9.52 -4.75
N TYR A 17 11.29 8.61 -4.01
CA TYR A 17 10.30 9.00 -3.00
C TYR A 17 10.86 9.91 -1.89
N VAL A 18 12.11 9.66 -1.47
CA VAL A 18 12.81 10.50 -0.50
C VAL A 18 13.13 11.88 -1.08
N ILE A 19 13.64 11.96 -2.31
CA ILE A 19 13.98 13.23 -2.97
C ILE A 19 12.73 14.09 -3.21
N PHE A 20 11.62 13.46 -3.62
CA PHE A 20 10.34 14.16 -3.81
C PHE A 20 9.65 14.55 -2.50
N GLY A 21 10.19 14.12 -1.35
CA GLY A 21 9.67 14.50 -0.03
C GLY A 21 8.24 14.02 0.20
N VAL A 22 7.85 12.88 -0.37
CA VAL A 22 6.50 12.32 -0.22
C VAL A 22 6.32 11.84 1.22
N LYS A 23 5.68 12.69 2.04
CA LYS A 23 5.55 12.48 3.49
C LYS A 23 4.77 11.21 3.84
N ASP A 24 3.86 10.75 2.97
CA ASP A 24 3.14 9.47 3.12
C ASP A 24 4.07 8.26 3.27
N PHE A 25 5.27 8.32 2.69
CA PHE A 25 6.23 7.21 2.70
C PHE A 25 7.49 7.49 3.53
N ALA A 26 7.88 8.77 3.62
CA ALA A 26 9.16 9.20 4.19
C ALA A 26 9.05 9.88 5.58
N TYR A 27 7.93 9.73 6.29
CA TYR A 27 7.76 10.34 7.63
C TYR A 27 8.76 9.77 8.66
N SER A 28 9.08 8.48 8.59
CA SER A 28 10.04 7.81 9.50
C SER A 28 10.96 6.84 8.76
N ILE A 29 12.16 6.59 9.32
CA ILE A 29 13.06 5.53 8.84
C ILE A 29 12.38 4.15 8.93
N GLU A 30 11.50 3.96 9.92
CA GLU A 30 10.75 2.72 10.13
C GLU A 30 9.69 2.48 9.04
N SER A 31 9.01 3.55 8.57
CA SER A 31 8.04 3.43 7.47
C SER A 31 8.76 3.09 6.18
N LEU A 32 9.89 3.76 5.90
CA LEU A 32 10.71 3.49 4.73
C LEU A 32 11.23 2.04 4.72
N ALA A 33 11.74 1.55 5.85
CA ALA A 33 12.20 0.17 5.99
C ALA A 33 11.05 -0.85 5.77
N SER A 34 9.86 -0.54 6.28
CA SER A 34 8.67 -1.37 6.09
C SER A 34 8.27 -1.46 4.61
N PHE A 35 8.21 -0.33 3.91
CA PHE A 35 7.91 -0.31 2.47
C PHE A 35 8.99 -1.00 1.64
N PHE A 36 10.27 -0.84 1.99
CA PHE A 36 11.36 -1.59 1.35
C PHE A 36 11.15 -3.10 1.46
N LEU A 37 10.80 -3.59 2.65
CA LEU A 37 10.56 -5.01 2.90
C LEU A 37 9.34 -5.51 2.11
N VAL A 38 8.25 -4.74 2.07
CA VAL A 38 7.06 -5.04 1.28
C VAL A 38 7.39 -5.15 -0.21
N PHE A 39 8.14 -4.20 -0.78
CA PHE A 39 8.54 -4.26 -2.19
C PHE A 39 9.46 -5.46 -2.48
N LEU A 40 10.34 -5.82 -1.54
CA LEU A 40 11.23 -6.96 -1.70
C LEU A 40 10.46 -8.30 -1.72
N ILE A 41 9.55 -8.49 -0.76
CA ILE A 41 8.68 -9.68 -0.71
C ILE A 41 7.77 -9.74 -1.93
N TYR A 42 7.16 -8.61 -2.30
CA TYR A 42 6.30 -8.52 -3.48
C TYR A 42 7.04 -8.98 -4.74
N GLY A 43 8.27 -8.51 -4.96
CA GLY A 43 9.08 -8.91 -6.10
C GLY A 43 9.36 -10.41 -6.14
N PHE A 44 9.71 -10.99 -5.00
CA PHE A 44 9.95 -12.43 -4.89
C PHE A 44 8.70 -13.24 -5.23
N CYS A 45 7.54 -12.86 -4.67
CA CYS A 45 6.27 -13.52 -4.95
C CYS A 45 5.82 -13.34 -6.41
N ALA A 46 5.96 -12.14 -6.97
CA ALA A 46 5.58 -11.83 -8.36
C ALA A 46 6.40 -12.64 -9.36
N VAL A 47 7.72 -12.77 -9.14
CA VAL A 47 8.60 -13.59 -9.98
C VAL A 47 8.20 -15.07 -9.91
N LEU A 48 7.93 -15.62 -8.72
CA LEU A 48 7.46 -17.00 -8.58
C LEU A 48 6.14 -17.24 -9.31
N TRP A 49 5.16 -16.33 -9.17
CA TRP A 49 3.89 -16.40 -9.89
C TRP A 49 4.07 -16.35 -11.40
N ALA A 50 4.94 -15.46 -11.89
CA ALA A 50 5.25 -15.36 -13.31
C ALA A 50 5.82 -16.67 -13.86
N TYR A 51 6.77 -17.31 -13.15
CA TYR A 51 7.33 -18.60 -13.57
C TYR A 51 6.29 -19.72 -13.62
N VAL A 52 5.39 -19.80 -12.64
CA VAL A 52 4.33 -20.82 -12.61
C VAL A 52 3.36 -20.64 -13.78
N LEU A 53 2.93 -19.41 -14.05
CA LEU A 53 2.01 -19.10 -15.13
C LEU A 53 2.65 -19.23 -16.51
N GLN A 54 3.95 -18.92 -16.64
CA GLN A 54 4.68 -19.02 -17.90
C GLN A 54 4.70 -20.44 -18.47
N ARG A 55 4.67 -21.47 -17.61
CA ARG A 55 4.65 -22.88 -18.03
C ARG A 55 3.44 -23.28 -18.87
N ARG A 56 2.37 -22.47 -18.87
CA ARG A 56 1.14 -22.70 -19.64
C ARG A 56 1.20 -22.15 -21.07
N PHE A 57 2.24 -21.40 -21.43
CA PHE A 57 2.34 -20.74 -22.72
C PHE A 57 3.51 -21.30 -23.54
N GLU A 58 3.28 -21.48 -24.84
CA GLU A 58 4.31 -21.92 -25.78
C GLU A 58 5.26 -20.78 -26.19
N VAL A 59 4.75 -19.53 -26.24
CA VAL A 59 5.50 -18.35 -26.65
C VAL A 59 5.87 -17.47 -25.43
N PRO A 60 7.16 -17.32 -25.08
CA PRO A 60 7.59 -16.61 -23.88
C PRO A 60 7.21 -15.11 -23.84
N ALA A 61 7.35 -14.41 -24.97
CA ALA A 61 7.10 -12.96 -25.04
C ALA A 61 5.62 -12.61 -24.79
N LEU A 62 4.71 -13.35 -25.42
CA LEU A 62 3.27 -13.18 -25.24
C LEU A 62 2.83 -13.52 -23.81
N SER A 63 3.43 -14.57 -23.23
CA SER A 63 3.19 -14.98 -21.85
C SER A 63 3.52 -13.88 -20.84
N PHE A 64 4.69 -13.23 -20.98
CA PHE A 64 5.09 -12.15 -20.08
C PHE A 64 4.09 -10.99 -20.07
N VAL A 65 3.63 -10.56 -21.24
CA VAL A 65 2.68 -9.45 -21.37
C VAL A 65 1.31 -9.82 -20.80
N LEU A 66 0.77 -11.00 -21.15
CA LEU A 66 -0.55 -11.43 -20.67
C LEU A 66 -0.57 -11.66 -19.15
N ILE A 67 0.47 -12.28 -18.60
CA ILE A 67 0.58 -12.49 -17.16
C ILE A 67 0.66 -11.16 -16.42
N SER A 68 1.45 -10.20 -16.93
CA SER A 68 1.58 -8.87 -16.32
C SER A 68 0.24 -8.14 -16.31
N ILE A 69 -0.46 -8.09 -17.45
CA ILE A 69 -1.77 -7.42 -17.53
C ILE A 69 -2.82 -8.13 -16.67
N GLY A 70 -2.86 -9.46 -16.70
CA GLY A 70 -3.81 -10.25 -15.93
C GLY A 70 -3.64 -10.08 -14.42
N THR A 71 -2.41 -10.19 -13.92
CA THR A 71 -2.10 -10.01 -12.50
C THR A 71 -2.32 -8.58 -12.03
N PHE A 72 -1.99 -7.58 -12.87
CA PHE A 72 -2.25 -6.18 -12.58
C PHE A 72 -3.75 -5.87 -12.51
N PHE A 73 -4.53 -6.34 -13.49
CA PHE A 73 -5.98 -6.11 -13.54
C PHE A 73 -6.68 -6.75 -12.34
N VAL A 74 -6.41 -8.03 -12.07
CA VAL A 74 -7.00 -8.74 -10.91
C VAL A 74 -6.61 -8.06 -9.60
N GLY A 75 -5.33 -7.65 -9.47
CA GLY A 75 -4.85 -6.96 -8.27
C GLY A 75 -5.59 -5.64 -8.02
N ILE A 76 -5.72 -4.79 -9.04
CA ILE A 76 -6.41 -3.49 -8.89
C ILE A 76 -7.89 -3.69 -8.57
N VAL A 77 -8.59 -4.55 -9.32
CA VAL A 77 -10.02 -4.77 -9.11
C VAL A 77 -10.27 -5.34 -7.71
N ALA A 78 -9.46 -6.30 -7.25
CA ALA A 78 -9.55 -6.84 -5.91
C ALA A 78 -9.30 -5.77 -4.83
N SER A 79 -8.23 -4.99 -4.97
CA SER A 79 -7.89 -3.93 -4.01
C SER A 79 -8.97 -2.85 -3.93
N LEU A 80 -9.44 -2.35 -5.07
CA LEU A 80 -10.51 -1.35 -5.12
C LEU A 80 -11.81 -1.89 -4.53
N THR A 81 -12.15 -3.14 -4.81
CA THR A 81 -13.36 -3.77 -4.25
C THR A 81 -13.32 -3.78 -2.72
N VAL A 82 -12.20 -4.21 -2.13
CA VAL A 82 -12.05 -4.24 -0.67
C VAL A 82 -12.06 -2.83 -0.08
N MET A 83 -11.35 -1.88 -0.69
CA MET A 83 -11.36 -0.48 -0.25
C MET A 83 -12.77 0.13 -0.25
N VAL A 84 -13.56 -0.11 -1.30
CA VAL A 84 -14.94 0.39 -1.38
C VAL A 84 -15.82 -0.26 -0.32
N ILE A 85 -15.71 -1.58 -0.11
CA ILE A 85 -16.47 -2.27 0.93
C ILE A 85 -16.09 -1.72 2.31
N GLU A 86 -14.81 -1.47 2.58
CA GLU A 86 -14.33 -0.91 3.86
C GLU A 86 -14.94 0.49 4.12
N GLN A 87 -15.09 1.32 3.10
CA GLN A 87 -15.79 2.61 3.23
C GLN A 87 -17.29 2.45 3.47
N LEU A 88 -17.94 1.49 2.80
CA LEU A 88 -19.37 1.23 2.97
C LEU A 88 -19.70 0.59 4.32
N MET A 89 -18.78 -0.19 4.89
CA MET A 89 -18.92 -0.78 6.23
C MET A 89 -19.09 0.28 7.34
N GLN A 90 -18.63 1.51 7.13
CA GLN A 90 -18.88 2.60 8.09
C GLN A 90 -20.35 2.99 8.19
N LYS A 91 -21.15 2.72 7.14
CA LYS A 91 -22.60 2.97 7.11
C LYS A 91 -23.43 1.74 7.45
N ASP A 92 -23.04 0.57 6.94
CA ASP A 92 -23.83 -0.66 7.07
C ASP A 92 -22.99 -1.82 7.66
N PRO A 93 -23.26 -2.25 8.90
CA PRO A 93 -22.45 -3.28 9.58
C PRO A 93 -22.68 -4.70 9.02
N THR A 94 -23.68 -4.90 8.16
CA THR A 94 -23.93 -6.19 7.50
C THR A 94 -22.87 -6.55 6.44
N LEU A 95 -22.06 -5.58 6.00
CA LEU A 95 -21.00 -5.78 5.00
C LEU A 95 -19.68 -6.31 5.58
N VAL A 96 -19.60 -6.54 6.90
CA VAL A 96 -18.39 -7.07 7.56
C VAL A 96 -18.06 -8.49 7.10
N THR A 97 -19.08 -9.32 6.90
CA THR A 97 -18.90 -10.71 6.44
C THR A 97 -18.31 -10.79 5.03
N PRO A 98 -18.88 -10.13 3.99
CA PRO A 98 -18.29 -10.17 2.64
C PRO A 98 -16.89 -9.53 2.59
N HIS A 99 -16.64 -8.47 3.36
CA HIS A 99 -15.30 -7.90 3.48
C HIS A 99 -14.26 -8.91 3.97
N THR A 100 -14.60 -9.67 5.01
CA THR A 100 -13.70 -10.67 5.60
C THR A 100 -13.38 -11.79 4.61
N VAL A 101 -14.40 -12.29 3.91
CA VAL A 101 -14.24 -13.34 2.91
C VAL A 101 -13.39 -12.86 1.73
N CYS A 102 -13.71 -11.70 1.14
CA CYS A 102 -12.94 -11.12 0.04
C CYS A 102 -11.48 -10.85 0.43
N SER A 103 -11.26 -10.30 1.63
CA SER A 103 -9.91 -10.01 2.12
C SER A 103 -9.07 -11.27 2.31
N MET A 104 -9.67 -12.37 2.79
CA MET A 104 -8.98 -13.66 2.92
C MET A 104 -8.65 -14.29 1.56
N VAL A 105 -9.60 -14.29 0.64
CA VAL A 105 -9.43 -14.91 -0.69
C VAL A 105 -8.41 -14.13 -1.53
N PHE A 106 -8.46 -12.80 -1.50
CA PHE A 106 -7.59 -11.97 -2.32
C PHE A 106 -6.15 -11.90 -1.81
N LEU A 107 -5.88 -12.35 -0.57
CA LEU A 107 -4.55 -12.39 0.03
C LEU A 107 -3.55 -13.25 -0.75
N ILE A 108 -4.04 -14.17 -1.59
CA ILE A 108 -3.25 -15.01 -2.48
C ILE A 108 -2.58 -14.19 -3.59
N PHE A 109 -3.19 -13.08 -3.99
CA PHE A 109 -2.67 -12.24 -5.07
C PHE A 109 -1.62 -11.26 -4.52
N PRO A 110 -0.36 -11.34 -4.96
CA PRO A 110 0.70 -10.46 -4.45
C PRO A 110 0.42 -8.98 -4.75
N GLN A 111 -0.22 -8.70 -5.89
CA GLN A 111 -0.61 -7.34 -6.29
C GLN A 111 -1.67 -6.73 -5.36
N TYR A 112 -2.62 -7.54 -4.89
CA TYR A 112 -3.64 -7.10 -3.93
C TYR A 112 -2.99 -6.71 -2.59
N ASN A 113 -2.08 -7.53 -2.09
CA ASN A 113 -1.36 -7.27 -0.84
C ASN A 113 -0.54 -5.98 -0.90
N LEU A 114 0.11 -5.73 -2.05
CA LEU A 114 0.85 -4.49 -2.28
C LEU A 114 -0.08 -3.27 -2.24
N GLY A 115 -1.21 -3.33 -2.97
CA GLY A 115 -2.19 -2.25 -3.00
C GLY A 115 -2.77 -1.91 -1.63
N MET A 116 -3.11 -2.94 -0.84
CA MET A 116 -3.61 -2.76 0.52
C MET A 116 -2.56 -2.21 1.49
N ALA A 117 -1.29 -2.63 1.37
CA ALA A 117 -0.20 -2.12 2.19
C ALA A 117 0.01 -0.61 1.97
N ILE A 118 0.00 -0.17 0.70
CA ILE A 118 0.11 1.25 0.34
C ILE A 118 -1.09 2.03 0.89
N PHE A 119 -2.32 1.57 0.64
CA PHE A 119 -3.52 2.24 1.10
C PHE A 119 -3.56 2.42 2.63
N ARG A 120 -3.26 1.35 3.38
CA ARG A 120 -3.21 1.43 4.85
C ARG A 120 -2.10 2.36 5.33
N GLY A 121 -0.94 2.36 4.67
CA GLY A 121 0.15 3.28 4.97
C GLY A 121 -0.27 4.75 4.81
N SER A 122 -0.89 5.10 3.67
CA SER A 122 -1.41 6.44 3.42
C SER A 122 -2.51 6.83 4.42
N PHE A 123 -3.40 5.91 4.79
CA PHE A 123 -4.44 6.17 5.77
C PHE A 123 -3.86 6.48 7.16
N VAL A 124 -2.87 5.71 7.61
CA VAL A 124 -2.16 5.96 8.88
C VAL A 124 -1.47 7.32 8.86
N PHE A 125 -0.82 7.68 7.75
CA PHE A 125 -0.19 8.99 7.61
C PHE A 125 -1.19 10.14 7.73
N GLN A 126 -2.35 10.03 7.07
CA GLN A 126 -3.43 11.02 7.18
C GLN A 126 -3.94 11.16 8.62
N LEU A 127 -4.09 10.05 9.35
CA LEU A 127 -4.50 10.08 10.76
C LEU A 127 -3.49 10.80 11.65
N ILE A 128 -2.19 10.59 11.43
CA ILE A 128 -1.13 11.27 12.19
C ILE A 128 -1.18 12.78 11.92
N GLN A 129 -1.30 13.20 10.65
CA GLN A 129 -1.42 14.61 10.29
C GLN A 129 -2.63 15.29 10.94
N ILE A 130 -3.78 14.60 10.93
CA ILE A 130 -5.00 15.08 11.57
C ILE A 130 -4.78 15.23 13.09
N GLY A 131 -4.16 14.24 13.73
CA GLY A 131 -3.83 14.28 15.16
C GLY A 131 -2.89 15.44 15.54
N GLU A 132 -1.83 15.66 14.76
CA GLU A 132 -0.91 16.78 14.97
C GLU A 132 -1.60 18.14 14.84
N ASN A 133 -2.50 18.30 13.86
CA ASN A 133 -3.28 19.52 13.69
C ASN A 133 -4.19 19.80 14.88
N TYR A 134 -4.95 18.81 15.35
CA TYR A 134 -5.83 18.98 16.52
C TYR A 134 -5.05 19.32 17.78
N LEU A 135 -3.88 18.71 17.97
CA LEU A 135 -3.04 18.98 19.14
C LEU A 135 -2.47 20.41 19.11
N SER A 136 -2.09 20.89 17.93
CA SER A 136 -1.65 22.29 17.75
C SER A 136 -2.76 23.29 18.03
N GLU A 137 -3.98 23.06 17.51
CA GLU A 137 -5.14 23.91 17.79
C GLU A 137 -5.48 23.93 19.28
N PHE A 138 -5.43 22.78 19.96
CA PHE A 138 -5.70 22.67 21.38
C PHE A 138 -4.71 23.47 22.25
N ILE A 139 -3.40 23.36 21.95
CA ILE A 139 -2.35 24.13 22.65
C ILE A 139 -2.55 25.64 22.45
N LEU A 140 -2.92 26.05 21.24
CA LEU A 140 -3.17 27.45 20.92
C LEU A 140 -4.38 27.98 21.72
N LEU A 141 -5.46 27.21 21.78
CA LEU A 141 -6.65 27.52 22.58
C LEU A 141 -6.32 27.71 24.07
N ILE A 142 -5.54 26.80 24.66
CA ILE A 142 -5.10 26.91 26.06
C ILE A 142 -4.26 28.17 26.27
N THR A 143 -3.31 28.44 25.37
CA THR A 143 -2.42 29.60 25.47
C THR A 143 -3.20 30.91 25.38
N THR A 144 -4.17 31.01 24.47
CA THR A 144 -5.08 32.16 24.35
C THR A 144 -5.96 32.32 25.58
N PHE A 145 -6.48 31.24 26.15
CA PHE A 145 -7.27 31.27 27.39
C PHE A 145 -6.44 31.78 28.58
N PHE A 146 -5.19 31.32 28.70
CA PHE A 146 -4.29 31.75 29.77
C PHE A 146 -3.85 33.23 29.63
N LEU A 147 -3.71 33.73 28.40
CA LEU A 147 -3.44 35.15 28.11
C LEU A 147 -4.63 36.07 28.39
N LEU A 148 -5.87 35.59 28.24
CA LEU A 148 -7.09 36.35 28.52
C LEU A 148 -7.46 36.38 30.02
N THR A 149 -6.87 35.50 30.83
CA THR A 149 -7.13 35.42 32.28
C THR A 149 -6.09 36.17 33.12
N LYS A 150 -5.12 36.84 32.48
CA LYS A 150 -4.18 37.79 33.11
C LYS A 150 -4.55 39.23 32.75
#